data_AF-A0A0L7QQE4-F1
#
_entry.id   AF-A0A0L7QQE4-F1
#
_cell.length_a   1.000
_cell.length_b   1.000
_cell.length_c   1.000
_cell.angle_alpha   90.00
_cell.angle_beta   90.00
_cell.angle_gamma   90.00
#
_symmetry.space_group_name_H-M   'P 1'
#
loop_
_entity.id
_entity.type
_entity.pdbx_description
1 polymer ?
#
loop_
_entity_poly.entity_id
_entity_poly.type
_entity_poly.pdbx_seq_one_letter_code
_entity_poly.pdbx_strand_id
1 'polypeptide(L)'
;LTVPVTGLEPDFLYPLGNITIPQGRDATFTCVVSNLGGYRVAWIKADTKAILAIQESVITDNSRLSATHTDYNTWTFSIRGVRPEDRGIYMCQVNTDPMKSQSAFLEVVIPPDIISEETSNDLMVPEGGSAKLVCKARGYPKPEIVWKREDGAEIISRAGLAGGKTKIATAEGETLTLSKVTRSEMGTYLCIATNGVPPAVSKRMMLHVHFHPMVQVPNQLVGAPTGTNVTLVCHVEASPKAINYWTRESGEMIIGNQKYAMSEIKTSVYSVQMRLVIMNLQKQDLGGYKCISKNSIGDAEGNIRLYDMDLPKHSKKHGDRRGDDDTNEAIGDRDHRLNHVYQGSLREAGSTLEPFLDGDDASSSTNHILPSACCILLIAFCQLFALT
;
A
#
# COMPACT_ATOMS: atom_id res chain seq x y z
N LEU A 1 14.17 -31.74 77.87
CA LEU A 1 14.72 -31.50 76.52
C LEU A 1 13.68 -30.72 75.74
N THR A 2 13.95 -29.45 75.44
CA THR A 2 13.09 -28.63 74.57
C THR A 2 13.34 -29.02 73.11
N VAL A 3 12.30 -29.37 72.36
CA VAL A 3 12.40 -29.46 70.90
C VAL A 3 12.73 -28.06 70.38
N PRO A 4 13.79 -27.86 69.58
CA PRO A 4 14.03 -26.57 68.95
C PRO A 4 12.89 -26.31 67.97
N VAL A 5 12.21 -25.17 68.11
CA VAL A 5 11.33 -24.68 67.04
C VAL A 5 12.25 -24.42 65.85
N THR A 6 12.11 -25.21 64.80
CA THR A 6 12.82 -25.01 63.54
C THR A 6 12.30 -23.72 62.92
N GLY A 7 13.00 -22.61 63.19
CA GLY A 7 12.75 -21.35 62.52
C GLY A 7 12.82 -21.57 61.02
N LEU A 8 11.75 -21.24 60.31
CA LEU A 8 11.67 -21.43 58.88
C LEU A 8 12.76 -20.56 58.22
N GLU A 9 13.63 -21.18 57.43
CA GLU A 9 14.68 -20.46 56.71
C GLU A 9 14.05 -19.63 55.58
N PRO A 10 14.61 -18.45 55.24
CA PRO A 10 14.19 -17.72 54.05
C PRO A 10 14.28 -18.57 52.78
N ASP A 11 13.24 -18.52 51.95
CA ASP A 11 13.27 -19.15 50.62
C ASP A 11 12.39 -18.41 49.61
N PHE A 12 12.76 -18.48 48.34
CA PHE A 12 12.10 -17.72 47.27
C PHE A 12 10.82 -18.42 46.80
N LEU A 13 9.69 -17.72 46.81
CA LEU A 13 8.40 -18.29 46.41
C LEU A 13 8.24 -18.42 44.89
N TYR A 14 8.93 -17.59 44.11
CA TYR A 14 8.88 -17.57 42.65
C TYR A 14 10.28 -17.34 42.07
N PRO A 15 10.57 -17.81 40.84
CA PRO A 15 11.80 -17.48 40.14
C PRO A 15 11.76 -16.05 39.59
N LEU A 16 12.85 -15.29 39.79
CA LEU A 16 13.05 -13.98 39.19
C LEU A 16 13.08 -14.10 37.65
N GLY A 17 12.11 -13.47 36.99
CA GLY A 17 11.94 -13.56 35.53
C GLY A 17 12.79 -12.56 34.75
N ASN A 18 13.32 -12.99 33.59
CA ASN A 18 13.92 -12.09 32.60
C ASN A 18 12.89 -11.08 32.08
N ILE A 19 13.31 -9.84 31.83
CA ILE A 19 12.45 -8.77 31.32
C ILE A 19 13.09 -8.06 30.12
N THR A 20 12.26 -7.72 29.13
CA THR A 20 12.66 -7.00 27.92
C THR A 20 11.94 -5.64 27.89
N ILE A 21 12.69 -4.55 28.00
CA ILE A 21 12.14 -3.21 28.23
C ILE A 21 12.65 -2.23 27.16
N PRO A 22 11.78 -1.45 26.50
CA PRO A 22 12.21 -0.41 25.56
C PRO A 22 12.98 0.72 26.26
N GLN A 23 14.02 1.24 25.61
CA GLN A 23 14.80 2.38 26.09
C GLN A 23 13.90 3.56 26.52
N GLY A 24 14.19 4.16 27.66
CA GLY A 24 13.43 5.28 28.23
C GLY A 24 12.13 4.87 28.95
N ARG A 25 11.80 3.57 29.04
CA ARG A 25 10.77 3.05 29.94
C ARG A 25 11.36 2.61 31.27
N ASP A 26 10.50 2.38 32.26
CA ASP A 26 10.93 1.93 33.57
C ASP A 26 10.95 0.40 33.61
N ALA A 27 12.03 -0.18 34.12
CA ALA A 27 12.14 -1.62 34.39
C ALA A 27 11.88 -1.88 35.87
N THR A 28 11.22 -2.99 36.19
CA THR A 28 10.95 -3.41 37.56
C THR A 28 11.17 -4.91 37.72
N PHE A 29 12.00 -5.27 38.70
CA PHE A 29 12.20 -6.63 39.17
C PHE A 29 11.47 -6.83 40.50
N THR A 30 10.84 -7.99 40.68
CA THR A 30 10.12 -8.35 41.91
C THR A 30 10.61 -9.70 42.41
N CYS A 31 11.07 -9.72 43.66
CA CYS A 31 11.65 -10.89 44.33
C CYS A 31 10.84 -11.18 45.60
N VAL A 32 10.18 -12.35 45.64
CA VAL A 32 9.29 -12.71 46.77
C VAL A 32 9.96 -13.76 47.63
N VAL A 33 10.23 -13.39 48.89
CA VAL A 33 10.96 -14.21 49.87
C VAL A 33 10.03 -14.56 51.03
N SER A 34 9.74 -15.85 51.18
CA SER A 34 9.08 -16.38 52.38
C SER A 34 10.02 -16.38 53.58
N ASN A 35 9.45 -16.35 54.80
CA ASN A 35 10.18 -16.55 56.05
C ASN A 35 11.40 -15.63 56.29
N LEU A 36 11.44 -14.45 55.68
CA LEU A 36 12.60 -13.55 55.69
C LEU A 36 13.08 -13.19 57.11
N GLY A 37 12.18 -13.06 58.10
CA GLY A 37 12.54 -12.90 59.51
C GLY A 37 13.48 -11.70 59.76
N GLY A 38 14.67 -11.98 60.30
CA GLY A 38 15.73 -10.99 60.53
C GLY A 38 16.77 -10.88 59.40
N TYR A 39 16.62 -11.64 58.31
CA TYR A 39 17.51 -11.59 57.16
C TYR A 39 17.19 -10.37 56.27
N ARG A 40 18.13 -10.01 55.39
CA ARG A 40 18.07 -8.86 54.49
C ARG A 40 18.14 -9.31 53.04
N VAL A 41 17.29 -8.69 52.22
CA VAL A 41 17.38 -8.77 50.76
C VAL A 41 18.33 -7.68 50.24
N ALA A 42 19.12 -8.01 49.23
CA ALA A 42 19.99 -7.09 48.50
C ALA A 42 19.82 -7.28 46.99
N TRP A 43 19.97 -6.17 46.25
CA TRP A 43 19.96 -6.13 44.79
C TRP A 43 21.35 -5.80 44.26
N ILE A 44 21.84 -6.62 43.33
CA ILE A 44 23.22 -6.57 42.82
C ILE A 44 23.19 -6.69 41.30
N LYS A 45 23.96 -5.86 40.57
CA LYS A 45 24.23 -6.11 39.14
C LYS A 45 25.33 -7.16 39.06
N ALA A 46 25.01 -8.38 38.66
CA ALA A 46 25.89 -9.54 38.77
C ALA A 46 27.03 -9.53 37.72
N ASP A 47 26.86 -8.79 36.64
CA ASP A 47 27.86 -8.54 35.59
C ASP A 47 29.02 -7.65 36.10
N THR A 48 28.70 -6.54 36.78
CA THR A 48 29.69 -5.61 37.34
C THR A 48 30.04 -5.88 38.81
N LYS A 49 29.28 -6.77 39.46
CA LYS A 49 29.31 -7.07 40.91
C LYS A 49 28.96 -5.85 41.78
N ALA A 50 28.31 -4.83 41.22
CA ALA A 50 27.92 -3.61 41.93
C ALA A 50 26.72 -3.87 42.84
N ILE A 51 26.85 -3.54 44.13
CA ILE A 51 25.72 -3.50 45.07
C ILE A 51 24.85 -2.29 44.71
N LEU A 52 23.58 -2.54 44.41
CA LEU A 52 22.63 -1.52 43.96
C LEU A 52 21.76 -1.03 45.14
N ALA A 53 21.21 -1.97 45.91
CA ALA A 53 20.42 -1.67 47.10
C ALA A 53 20.54 -2.77 48.16
N ILE A 54 20.34 -2.42 49.43
CA ILE A 54 20.18 -3.34 50.56
C ILE A 54 18.93 -2.92 51.33
N GLN A 55 17.98 -3.85 51.47
CA GLN A 55 16.60 -3.54 51.86
C GLN A 55 16.05 -2.41 50.95
N GLU A 56 15.52 -1.32 51.51
CA GLU A 56 15.04 -0.16 50.74
C GLU A 56 16.13 0.89 50.45
N SER A 57 17.33 0.72 51.02
CA SER A 57 18.43 1.67 50.87
C SER A 57 19.19 1.42 49.57
N VAL A 58 19.10 2.34 48.63
CA VAL A 58 19.94 2.38 47.42
C VAL A 58 21.37 2.78 47.83
N ILE A 59 22.35 1.95 47.47
CA ILE A 59 23.76 2.07 47.89
C ILE A 59 24.61 2.83 46.86
N THR A 60 24.16 2.89 45.61
CA THR A 60 24.84 3.57 44.50
C THR A 60 24.23 4.94 44.19
N ASP A 61 25.04 5.88 43.74
CA ASP A 61 24.67 7.27 43.39
C ASP A 61 23.77 7.40 42.14
N ASN A 62 23.26 6.29 41.60
CA ASN A 62 22.37 6.28 40.45
C ASN A 62 20.92 6.58 40.88
N SER A 63 20.57 7.87 40.92
CA SER A 63 19.24 8.40 41.28
C SER A 63 18.05 7.89 40.46
N ARG A 64 18.29 7.14 39.37
CA ARG A 64 17.23 6.43 38.62
C ARG A 64 16.75 5.17 39.33
N LEU A 65 17.55 4.61 40.23
CA LEU A 65 17.24 3.38 40.95
C LEU A 65 16.36 3.64 42.17
N SER A 66 15.56 2.64 42.52
CA SER A 66 14.77 2.62 43.76
C SER A 66 14.56 1.17 44.19
N ALA A 67 14.58 0.94 45.51
CA ALA A 67 14.20 -0.33 46.12
C ALA A 67 13.09 -0.07 47.13
N THR A 68 12.06 -0.90 47.12
CA THR A 68 10.89 -0.83 48.01
C THR A 68 10.47 -2.23 48.42
N HIS A 69 9.62 -2.34 49.44
CA HIS A 69 8.98 -3.61 49.77
C HIS A 69 7.50 -3.46 50.10
N THR A 70 6.74 -4.55 49.93
CA THR A 70 5.37 -4.69 50.44
C THR A 70 5.25 -5.97 51.26
N ASP A 71 4.40 -5.93 52.28
CA ASP A 71 3.93 -7.09 53.07
C ASP A 71 5.05 -7.98 53.64
N TYR A 72 6.21 -7.37 53.94
CA TYR A 72 7.46 -7.98 54.43
C TYR A 72 8.11 -9.06 53.55
N ASN A 73 7.41 -9.58 52.54
CA ASN A 73 7.85 -10.69 51.69
C ASN A 73 8.24 -10.26 50.26
N THR A 74 7.70 -9.16 49.75
CA THR A 74 7.79 -8.80 48.33
C THR A 74 8.71 -7.61 48.16
N TRP A 75 9.90 -7.86 47.62
CA TRP A 75 10.95 -6.87 47.41
C TRP A 75 10.98 -6.46 45.96
N THR A 76 10.93 -5.15 45.71
CA THR A 76 10.83 -4.58 44.37
C THR A 76 12.03 -3.67 44.11
N PHE A 77 12.64 -3.81 42.94
CA PHE A 77 13.74 -2.96 42.50
C PHE A 77 13.43 -2.41 41.11
N SER A 78 13.39 -1.08 41.00
CA SER A 78 12.99 -0.38 39.78
C SER A 78 14.09 0.55 39.27
N ILE A 79 14.25 0.56 37.95
CA ILE A 79 15.21 1.38 37.18
C ILE A 79 14.40 2.33 36.31
N ARG A 80 14.41 3.61 36.65
CA ARG A 80 13.68 4.63 35.87
C ARG A 80 14.43 4.98 34.58
N GLY A 81 13.68 5.08 33.48
CA GLY A 81 14.19 5.42 32.15
C GLY A 81 15.42 4.60 31.75
N VAL A 82 15.24 3.30 31.50
CA VAL A 82 16.35 2.39 31.18
C VAL A 82 17.11 2.79 29.94
N ARG A 83 18.39 2.45 29.93
CA ARG A 83 19.35 2.78 28.88
C ARG A 83 20.16 1.55 28.48
N PRO A 84 20.85 1.55 27.32
CA PRO A 84 21.63 0.40 26.88
C PRO A 84 22.69 -0.09 27.90
N GLU A 85 23.24 0.80 28.74
CA GLU A 85 24.17 0.44 29.81
C GLU A 85 23.54 -0.29 31.01
N ASP A 86 22.21 -0.20 31.20
CA ASP A 86 21.49 -0.94 32.24
C ASP A 86 21.35 -2.43 31.88
N ARG A 87 21.42 -2.79 30.60
CA ARG A 87 21.38 -4.18 30.12
C ARG A 87 22.35 -5.06 30.91
N GLY A 88 21.92 -6.23 31.37
CA GLY A 88 22.76 -7.13 32.15
C GLY A 88 21.98 -8.05 33.09
N ILE A 89 22.71 -8.79 33.93
CA ILE A 89 22.12 -9.72 34.90
C ILE A 89 21.93 -8.99 36.23
N TYR A 90 20.72 -8.97 36.74
CA TYR A 90 20.34 -8.47 38.06
C TYR A 90 20.06 -9.63 38.99
N MET A 91 20.58 -9.56 40.21
CA MET A 91 20.48 -10.62 41.21
C MET A 91 19.78 -10.10 42.47
N CYS A 92 18.75 -10.83 42.89
CA CYS A 92 18.18 -10.74 44.23
C CYS A 92 18.92 -11.72 45.14
N GLN A 93 19.42 -11.26 46.29
CA GLN A 93 20.24 -12.04 47.21
C GLN A 93 19.71 -11.92 48.64
N VAL A 94 19.68 -13.03 49.39
CA VAL A 94 19.38 -13.06 50.82
C VAL A 94 20.64 -13.44 51.59
N ASN A 95 20.92 -12.78 52.71
CA ASN A 95 22.11 -13.03 53.53
C ASN A 95 21.98 -14.26 54.47
N THR A 96 21.40 -15.35 53.97
CA THR A 96 21.45 -16.67 54.64
C THR A 96 22.88 -17.22 54.67
N ASP A 97 23.11 -18.28 55.45
CA ASP A 97 24.36 -19.06 55.44
C ASP A 97 24.03 -20.55 55.27
N PRO A 98 24.24 -21.16 54.09
CA PRO A 98 24.82 -20.55 52.88
C PRO A 98 23.90 -19.51 52.21
N MET A 99 24.51 -18.57 51.51
CA MET A 99 23.84 -17.45 50.83
C MET A 99 22.94 -17.94 49.67
N LYS A 100 21.65 -17.58 49.72
CA LYS A 100 20.67 -17.85 48.67
C LYS A 100 20.52 -16.64 47.72
N SER A 101 20.44 -16.88 46.42
CA SER A 101 20.17 -15.85 45.42
C SER A 101 19.39 -16.35 44.20
N GLN A 102 18.79 -15.43 43.45
CA GLN A 102 18.19 -15.63 42.14
C GLN A 102 18.62 -14.51 41.20
N SER A 103 18.77 -14.84 39.91
CA SER A 103 19.27 -13.91 38.89
C SER A 103 18.36 -13.89 37.66
N ALA A 104 18.16 -12.71 37.10
CA ALA A 104 17.40 -12.48 35.87
C ALA A 104 18.11 -11.47 34.97
N PHE A 105 17.82 -11.53 33.67
CA PHE A 105 18.40 -10.67 32.66
C PHE A 105 17.45 -9.52 32.30
N LEU A 106 17.98 -8.29 32.30
CA LEU A 106 17.36 -7.13 31.68
C LEU A 106 17.87 -7.00 30.25
N GLU A 107 17.00 -7.22 29.27
CA GLU A 107 17.25 -6.87 27.88
C GLU A 107 16.69 -5.46 27.61
N VAL A 108 17.53 -4.56 27.13
CA VAL A 108 17.11 -3.20 26.76
C VAL A 108 17.03 -3.10 25.23
N VAL A 109 15.82 -2.90 24.71
CA VAL A 109 15.55 -2.84 23.27
C VAL A 109 15.26 -1.41 22.80
N ILE A 110 15.48 -1.15 21.52
CA ILE A 110 15.28 0.16 20.90
C ILE A 110 14.41 -0.04 19.65
N PRO A 111 13.21 0.56 19.56
CA PRO A 111 12.38 0.51 18.36
C PRO A 111 13.12 1.00 17.10
N PRO A 112 12.68 0.58 15.90
CA PRO A 112 13.29 1.02 14.65
C PRO A 112 12.97 2.49 14.38
N ASP A 113 13.97 3.28 13.98
CA ASP A 113 13.78 4.64 13.45
C ASP A 113 14.60 4.86 12.18
N ILE A 114 14.01 5.51 11.18
CA ILE A 114 14.60 5.69 9.84
C ILE A 114 15.55 6.89 9.85
N ILE A 115 16.80 6.65 9.45
CA ILE A 115 17.82 7.68 9.27
C ILE A 115 17.47 8.42 7.97
N SER A 116 16.91 9.61 8.10
CA SER A 116 16.30 10.35 6.99
C SER A 116 17.34 10.95 6.04
N GLU A 117 18.56 11.14 6.54
CA GLU A 117 19.73 11.69 5.86
C GLU A 117 20.40 10.65 4.95
N GLU A 118 20.39 9.37 5.35
CA GLU A 118 20.93 8.25 4.55
C GLU A 118 19.87 7.58 3.66
N THR A 119 18.58 7.77 3.97
CA THR A 119 17.45 7.19 3.22
C THR A 119 17.03 8.11 2.09
N SER A 120 16.99 7.62 0.85
CA SER A 120 16.68 8.44 -0.33
C SER A 120 15.28 9.08 -0.25
N ASN A 121 15.08 10.14 -1.03
CA ASN A 121 13.77 10.79 -1.20
C ASN A 121 13.16 10.35 -2.54
N ASP A 122 12.16 11.09 -3.03
CA ASP A 122 11.58 10.88 -4.36
C ASP A 122 12.67 10.93 -5.45
N LEU A 123 12.58 10.03 -6.42
CA LEU A 123 13.64 9.77 -7.40
C LEU A 123 13.11 9.87 -8.83
N MET A 124 13.83 10.59 -9.68
CA MET A 124 13.52 10.76 -11.11
C MET A 124 14.51 9.94 -11.94
N VAL A 125 14.01 9.07 -12.82
CA VAL A 125 14.81 8.26 -13.76
C VAL A 125 14.19 8.28 -15.16
N PRO A 126 14.98 8.25 -16.25
CA PRO A 126 14.42 8.07 -17.59
C PRO A 126 13.85 6.66 -17.76
N GLU A 127 12.84 6.51 -18.63
CA GLU A 127 12.35 5.21 -19.10
C GLU A 127 13.50 4.39 -19.71
N GLY A 128 13.58 3.11 -19.35
CA GLY A 128 14.71 2.23 -19.69
C GLY A 128 15.97 2.43 -18.84
N GLY A 129 16.01 3.44 -17.97
CA GLY A 129 17.09 3.69 -17.01
C GLY A 129 17.10 2.70 -15.82
N SER A 130 17.90 3.03 -14.80
CA SER A 130 17.99 2.26 -13.55
C SER A 130 17.78 3.17 -12.34
N ALA A 131 17.02 2.69 -11.36
CA ALA A 131 16.75 3.38 -10.11
C ALA A 131 17.42 2.65 -8.93
N LYS A 132 17.94 3.40 -7.96
CA LYS A 132 18.50 2.87 -6.72
C LYS A 132 17.88 3.62 -5.55
N LEU A 133 16.98 2.94 -4.84
CA LEU A 133 16.31 3.45 -3.64
C LEU A 133 17.04 2.86 -2.42
N VAL A 134 17.52 3.73 -1.52
CA VAL A 134 18.23 3.33 -0.29
C VAL A 134 17.37 3.66 0.92
N CYS A 135 17.30 2.76 1.90
CA CYS A 135 16.60 3.00 3.16
C CYS A 135 17.36 2.37 4.32
N LYS A 136 17.52 3.17 5.38
CA LYS A 136 18.43 2.95 6.50
C LYS A 136 17.69 3.22 7.80
N ALA A 137 17.81 2.31 8.75
CA ALA A 137 17.20 2.47 10.06
C ALA A 137 18.15 2.03 11.17
N ARG A 138 18.01 2.67 12.34
CA ARG A 138 18.70 2.35 13.58
C ARG A 138 17.70 1.77 14.59
N GLY A 139 18.18 0.93 15.50
CA GLY A 139 17.38 0.20 16.49
C GLY A 139 18.18 -0.94 17.10
N TYR A 140 17.64 -1.58 18.14
CA TYR A 140 18.20 -2.78 18.76
C TYR A 140 17.09 -3.77 19.13
N PRO A 141 17.06 -5.00 18.54
CA PRO A 141 17.98 -5.56 17.54
C PRO A 141 18.10 -4.73 16.25
N LYS A 142 19.10 -5.01 15.40
CA LYS A 142 19.27 -4.25 14.15
C LYS A 142 17.99 -4.38 13.29
N PRO A 143 17.41 -3.28 12.78
CA PRO A 143 16.26 -3.36 11.90
C PRO A 143 16.56 -4.05 10.58
N GLU A 144 15.63 -4.91 10.18
CA GLU A 144 15.47 -5.45 8.83
C GLU A 144 14.64 -4.46 8.00
N ILE A 145 14.97 -4.34 6.71
CA ILE A 145 14.32 -3.42 5.77
C ILE A 145 13.57 -4.24 4.73
N VAL A 146 12.26 -3.99 4.59
CA VAL A 146 11.39 -4.61 3.58
C VAL A 146 10.80 -3.53 2.70
N TRP A 147 10.94 -3.68 1.39
CA TRP A 147 10.34 -2.84 0.36
C TRP A 147 9.04 -3.47 -0.16
N LYS A 148 8.03 -2.64 -0.40
CA LYS A 148 6.84 -2.98 -1.19
C LYS A 148 6.36 -1.77 -1.97
N ARG A 149 5.48 -1.96 -2.95
CA ARG A 149 4.74 -0.83 -3.57
C ARG A 149 3.53 -0.46 -2.72
N GLU A 150 3.15 0.82 -2.75
CA GLU A 150 1.96 1.31 -2.03
C GLU A 150 0.65 0.88 -2.70
N ASP A 151 0.65 0.71 -4.02
CA ASP A 151 -0.50 0.26 -4.82
C ASP A 151 -0.75 -1.26 -4.74
N GLY A 152 0.07 -1.99 -3.98
CA GLY A 152 -0.01 -3.45 -3.86
C GLY A 152 0.47 -4.22 -5.09
N ALA A 153 0.98 -3.55 -6.13
CA ALA A 153 1.54 -4.23 -7.29
C ALA A 153 2.91 -4.84 -6.98
N GLU A 154 3.29 -5.83 -7.78
CA GLU A 154 4.56 -6.56 -7.61
C GLU A 154 5.76 -5.71 -8.07
N ILE A 155 6.86 -5.79 -7.32
CA ILE A 155 8.16 -5.27 -7.72
C ILE A 155 8.73 -6.17 -8.83
N ILE A 156 9.19 -5.58 -9.94
CA ILE A 156 9.77 -6.36 -11.05
C ILE A 156 11.30 -6.41 -10.90
N SER A 157 11.80 -7.49 -10.34
CA SER A 157 13.23 -7.78 -10.34
C SER A 157 13.70 -8.23 -11.73
N ARG A 158 14.90 -7.78 -12.12
CA ARG A 158 15.64 -8.25 -13.30
C ARG A 158 17.03 -8.77 -12.94
N ALA A 159 17.22 -9.20 -11.69
CA ALA A 159 18.49 -9.70 -11.19
C ALA A 159 18.71 -11.16 -11.62
N GLY A 160 19.35 -11.37 -12.77
CA GLY A 160 19.75 -12.71 -13.22
C GLY A 160 20.52 -12.70 -14.54
N LEU A 161 21.53 -13.58 -14.65
CA LEU A 161 22.39 -13.69 -15.84
C LEU A 161 21.63 -14.07 -17.12
N ALA A 162 20.46 -14.70 -16.99
CA ALA A 162 19.58 -15.04 -18.11
C ALA A 162 18.58 -13.94 -18.51
N GLY A 163 18.62 -12.75 -17.88
CA GLY A 163 17.72 -11.63 -18.19
C GLY A 163 16.24 -11.84 -17.81
N GLY A 164 15.94 -12.87 -17.02
CA GLY A 164 14.59 -13.18 -16.55
C GLY A 164 13.93 -12.04 -15.77
N LYS A 165 12.62 -11.87 -15.96
CA LYS A 165 11.79 -10.92 -15.20
C LYS A 165 11.08 -11.68 -14.09
N THR A 166 11.53 -11.51 -12.84
CA THR A 166 10.85 -12.09 -11.67
C THR A 166 9.98 -11.01 -11.04
N LYS A 167 8.74 -11.34 -10.73
CA LYS A 167 7.86 -10.48 -9.94
C LYS A 167 7.88 -10.93 -8.48
N ILE A 168 7.92 -9.98 -7.55
CA ILE A 168 7.93 -10.24 -6.09
C ILE A 168 7.04 -9.22 -5.38
N ALA A 169 6.23 -9.65 -4.42
CA ALA A 169 5.36 -8.76 -3.64
C ALA A 169 6.16 -7.85 -2.69
N THR A 170 7.29 -8.35 -2.19
CA THR A 170 8.24 -7.67 -1.31
C THR A 170 9.67 -7.90 -1.76
N ALA A 171 10.58 -7.00 -1.40
CA ALA A 171 12.02 -7.16 -1.57
C ALA A 171 12.76 -6.77 -0.29
N GLU A 172 13.77 -7.54 0.12
CA GLU A 172 14.49 -7.34 1.38
C GLU A 172 15.81 -6.58 1.19
N GLY A 173 16.24 -5.87 2.23
CA GLY A 173 17.55 -5.22 2.34
C GLY A 173 17.52 -3.69 2.21
N GLU A 174 18.60 -3.05 2.67
CA GLU A 174 18.75 -1.59 2.77
C GLU A 174 18.79 -0.85 1.41
N THR A 175 18.71 -1.57 0.28
CA THR A 175 18.79 -0.98 -1.07
C THR A 175 17.98 -1.78 -2.08
N LEU A 176 16.93 -1.17 -2.62
CA LEU A 176 16.20 -1.69 -3.77
C LEU A 176 16.80 -1.12 -5.06
N THR A 177 17.24 -2.00 -5.96
CA THR A 177 17.76 -1.62 -7.29
C THR A 177 16.82 -2.14 -8.38
N LEU A 178 16.30 -1.22 -9.19
CA LEU A 178 15.44 -1.50 -10.34
C LEU A 178 16.21 -1.14 -11.61
N SER A 179 16.19 -2.00 -12.64
CA SER A 179 16.93 -1.78 -13.88
C SER A 179 16.04 -1.93 -15.11
N LYS A 180 16.30 -1.15 -16.16
CA LYS A 180 15.43 -1.04 -17.35
C LYS A 180 13.99 -0.72 -16.94
N VAL A 181 13.80 0.32 -16.13
CA VAL A 181 12.53 0.70 -15.50
C VAL A 181 11.50 1.14 -16.55
N THR A 182 10.27 0.63 -16.47
CA THR A 182 9.16 0.93 -17.38
C THR A 182 8.09 1.81 -16.73
N ARG A 183 7.17 2.40 -17.52
CA ARG A 183 6.10 3.31 -17.01
C ARG A 183 5.25 2.70 -15.90
N SER A 184 4.94 1.41 -16.00
CA SER A 184 4.20 0.65 -14.99
C SER A 184 4.94 0.46 -13.66
N GLU A 185 6.25 0.71 -13.63
CA GLU A 185 7.06 0.70 -12.40
C GLU A 185 7.09 2.09 -11.73
N MET A 186 6.53 3.14 -12.33
CA MET A 186 6.27 4.42 -11.66
C MET A 186 5.32 4.24 -10.47
N GLY A 187 5.54 4.94 -9.35
CA GLY A 187 4.64 4.92 -8.19
C GLY A 187 5.36 5.09 -6.86
N THR A 188 4.60 5.12 -5.76
CA THR A 188 5.16 5.14 -4.40
C THR A 188 5.71 3.76 -4.02
N TYR A 189 6.98 3.73 -3.66
CA TYR A 189 7.63 2.63 -2.95
C TYR A 189 7.62 2.95 -1.45
N LEU A 190 7.41 1.92 -0.65
CA LEU A 190 7.44 1.97 0.80
C LEU A 190 8.65 1.14 1.25
N CYS A 191 9.60 1.74 1.97
CA CYS A 191 10.49 0.97 2.83
C CYS A 191 9.89 0.89 4.23
N ILE A 192 9.93 -0.30 4.83
CA ILE A 192 9.43 -0.60 6.17
C ILE A 192 10.62 -1.13 6.96
N ALA A 193 10.87 -0.56 8.15
CA ALA A 193 11.89 -1.01 9.07
C ALA A 193 11.25 -1.68 10.31
N THR A 194 11.71 -2.88 10.64
CA THR A 194 11.24 -3.67 11.78
C THR A 194 12.39 -4.42 12.45
N ASN A 195 12.34 -4.58 13.77
CA ASN A 195 13.25 -5.43 14.54
C ASN A 195 12.49 -6.28 15.60
N GLY A 196 11.18 -6.47 15.40
CA GLY A 196 10.29 -7.12 16.37
C GLY A 196 9.82 -6.20 17.52
N VAL A 197 10.40 -5.01 17.68
CA VAL A 197 10.01 -4.04 18.73
C VAL A 197 9.01 -3.03 18.15
N PRO A 198 7.77 -2.92 18.66
CA PRO A 198 6.80 -1.95 18.17
C PRO A 198 7.18 -0.49 18.52
N PRO A 199 6.82 0.50 17.70
CA PRO A 199 6.18 0.37 16.38
C PRO A 199 7.21 0.07 15.27
N ALA A 200 6.82 -0.69 14.26
CA ALA A 200 7.53 -0.68 12.97
C ALA A 200 7.29 0.67 12.28
N VAL A 201 8.30 1.17 11.57
CA VAL A 201 8.26 2.49 10.90
C VAL A 201 8.42 2.37 9.39
N SER A 202 8.00 3.37 8.62
CA SER A 202 8.10 3.33 7.16
C SER A 202 8.26 4.71 6.52
N LYS A 203 9.01 4.78 5.40
CA LYS A 203 9.12 5.99 4.57
C LYS A 203 8.47 5.76 3.20
N ARG A 204 7.74 6.76 2.72
CA ARG A 204 7.15 6.83 1.37
C ARG A 204 8.15 7.49 0.42
N MET A 205 8.37 6.93 -0.76
CA MET A 205 9.34 7.41 -1.76
C MET A 205 8.73 7.24 -3.16
N MET A 206 8.47 8.34 -3.86
CA MET A 206 7.88 8.32 -5.20
C MET A 206 8.95 8.08 -6.28
N LEU A 207 8.78 7.03 -7.08
CA LEU A 207 9.59 6.79 -8.28
C LEU A 207 8.90 7.44 -9.49
N HIS A 208 9.52 8.49 -10.03
CA HIS A 208 9.12 9.16 -11.26
C HIS A 208 9.91 8.60 -12.45
N VAL A 209 9.21 7.97 -13.38
CA VAL A 209 9.78 7.50 -14.66
C VAL A 209 9.52 8.55 -15.73
N HIS A 210 10.55 9.15 -16.31
CA HIS A 210 10.46 10.24 -17.29
C HIS A 210 10.54 9.72 -18.74
N PHE A 211 9.63 10.17 -19.58
CA PHE A 211 9.51 9.82 -21.00
C PHE A 211 8.90 10.95 -21.81
N HIS A 212 9.22 11.01 -23.11
CA HIS A 212 8.62 11.95 -24.05
C HIS A 212 7.09 11.71 -24.15
N PRO A 213 6.28 12.73 -24.48
CA PRO A 213 4.84 12.54 -24.62
C PRO A 213 4.51 11.54 -25.74
N MET A 214 3.47 10.75 -25.53
CA MET A 214 2.87 9.88 -26.53
C MET A 214 1.40 10.27 -26.71
N VAL A 215 1.00 10.62 -27.93
CA VAL A 215 -0.38 10.97 -28.29
C VAL A 215 -1.01 9.82 -29.08
N GLN A 216 -2.16 9.34 -28.63
CA GLN A 216 -2.96 8.30 -29.29
C GLN A 216 -4.32 8.87 -29.69
N VAL A 217 -4.63 8.81 -30.98
CA VAL A 217 -5.88 9.30 -31.55
C VAL A 217 -6.81 8.11 -31.85
N PRO A 218 -7.92 7.91 -31.10
CA PRO A 218 -8.81 6.76 -31.30
C PRO A 218 -9.62 6.86 -32.60
N ASN A 219 -9.96 8.08 -33.03
CA ASN A 219 -10.71 8.35 -34.27
C ASN A 219 -9.99 9.45 -35.06
N GLN A 220 -9.14 9.06 -36.01
CA GLN A 220 -8.40 10.00 -36.86
C GLN A 220 -9.28 10.70 -37.91
N LEU A 221 -10.46 10.16 -38.19
CA LEU A 221 -11.42 10.67 -39.17
C LEU A 221 -12.80 10.73 -38.49
N VAL A 222 -13.27 11.94 -38.20
CA VAL A 222 -14.53 12.19 -37.46
C VAL A 222 -15.52 12.88 -38.39
N GLY A 223 -16.66 12.24 -38.64
CA GLY A 223 -17.75 12.83 -39.40
C GLY A 223 -18.86 13.30 -38.47
N ALA A 224 -19.37 14.50 -38.69
CA ALA A 224 -20.48 15.05 -37.92
C ALA A 224 -21.37 15.94 -38.80
N PRO A 225 -22.70 15.92 -38.64
CA PRO A 225 -23.58 16.82 -39.38
C PRO A 225 -23.41 18.27 -38.93
N THR A 226 -23.43 19.21 -39.88
CA THR A 226 -23.57 20.64 -39.56
C THR A 226 -24.76 20.94 -38.65
N GLY A 227 -24.61 21.91 -37.76
CA GLY A 227 -25.55 22.24 -36.69
C GLY A 227 -25.37 21.44 -35.38
N THR A 228 -24.67 20.30 -35.40
CA THR A 228 -24.46 19.46 -34.20
C THR A 228 -23.27 19.92 -33.34
N ASN A 229 -23.14 19.40 -32.11
CA ASN A 229 -21.92 19.55 -31.31
C ASN A 229 -21.07 18.29 -31.49
N VAL A 230 -19.80 18.45 -31.88
CA VAL A 230 -18.85 17.34 -32.09
C VAL A 230 -17.72 17.39 -31.05
N THR A 231 -17.26 16.23 -30.59
CA THR A 231 -16.15 16.12 -29.63
C THR A 231 -14.98 15.38 -30.27
N LEU A 232 -13.84 16.05 -30.38
CA LEU A 232 -12.57 15.44 -30.77
C LEU A 232 -11.83 14.99 -29.49
N VAL A 233 -11.15 13.84 -29.55
CA VAL A 233 -10.55 13.18 -28.38
C VAL A 233 -9.14 12.69 -28.71
N CYS A 234 -8.20 12.92 -27.80
CA CYS A 234 -6.87 12.30 -27.82
C CYS A 234 -6.52 11.76 -26.44
N HIS A 235 -5.84 10.62 -26.39
CA HIS A 235 -5.22 10.10 -25.17
C HIS A 235 -3.74 10.48 -25.17
N VAL A 236 -3.24 10.93 -24.04
CA VAL A 236 -1.87 11.40 -23.86
C VAL A 236 -1.25 10.66 -22.68
N GLU A 237 -0.08 10.05 -22.88
CA GLU A 237 0.80 9.67 -21.79
C GLU A 237 2.02 10.60 -21.76
N ALA A 238 2.37 11.18 -20.61
CA ALA A 238 3.57 12.00 -20.47
C ALA A 238 4.07 12.06 -19.03
N SER A 239 5.40 12.04 -18.85
CA SER A 239 6.07 12.24 -17.57
C SER A 239 7.44 12.91 -17.76
N PRO A 240 7.73 14.08 -17.16
CA PRO A 240 6.86 14.90 -16.32
C PRO A 240 5.56 15.32 -17.01
N LYS A 241 4.61 15.83 -16.22
CA LYS A 241 3.30 16.30 -16.70
C LYS A 241 3.49 17.26 -17.89
N ALA A 242 2.88 16.92 -19.03
CA ALA A 242 2.89 17.78 -20.21
C ALA A 242 1.95 19.00 -20.08
N ILE A 243 2.22 19.98 -20.94
CA ILE A 243 1.28 21.02 -21.37
C ILE A 243 0.57 20.48 -22.61
N ASN A 244 -0.76 20.47 -22.56
CA ASN A 244 -1.63 19.90 -23.58
C ASN A 244 -2.44 21.03 -24.25
N TYR A 245 -2.48 21.07 -25.58
CA TYR A 245 -3.21 22.10 -26.33
C TYR A 245 -3.68 21.61 -27.70
N TRP A 246 -4.62 22.35 -28.30
CA TRP A 246 -5.18 22.04 -29.61
C TRP A 246 -4.80 23.12 -30.63
N THR A 247 -4.57 22.72 -31.88
CA THR A 247 -4.40 23.64 -33.01
C THR A 247 -5.25 23.20 -34.20
N ARG A 248 -5.47 24.07 -35.18
CA ARG A 248 -5.84 23.66 -36.54
C ARG A 248 -4.62 23.13 -37.29
N GLU A 249 -4.84 22.44 -38.40
CA GLU A 249 -3.82 21.98 -39.37
C GLU A 249 -2.97 23.14 -39.93
N SER A 250 -3.51 24.36 -39.92
CA SER A 250 -2.81 25.62 -40.23
C SER A 250 -1.79 26.08 -39.17
N GLY A 251 -1.70 25.42 -38.01
CA GLY A 251 -0.88 25.83 -36.86
C GLY A 251 -1.53 26.87 -35.93
N GLU A 252 -2.73 27.37 -36.27
CA GLU A 252 -3.51 28.29 -35.42
C GLU A 252 -3.89 27.60 -34.09
N MET A 253 -3.51 28.18 -32.95
CA MET A 253 -3.88 27.65 -31.62
C MET A 253 -5.36 27.87 -31.31
N ILE A 254 -6.03 26.83 -30.85
CA ILE A 254 -7.46 26.86 -30.51
C ILE A 254 -7.61 27.28 -29.05
N ILE A 255 -8.23 28.45 -28.84
CA ILE A 255 -8.45 29.06 -27.52
C ILE A 255 -9.92 28.88 -27.13
N GLY A 256 -10.16 28.60 -25.84
CA GLY A 256 -11.49 28.32 -25.30
C GLY A 256 -12.43 29.52 -25.37
N ASN A 257 -13.63 29.34 -25.90
CA ASN A 257 -14.64 30.37 -26.10
C ASN A 257 -16.04 29.73 -26.28
N GLN A 258 -17.04 30.49 -26.76
CA GLN A 258 -18.40 29.95 -27.02
C GLN A 258 -18.44 28.88 -28.12
N LYS A 259 -17.42 28.81 -28.98
CA LYS A 259 -17.31 27.86 -30.11
C LYS A 259 -16.52 26.61 -29.73
N TYR A 260 -15.46 26.76 -28.95
CA TYR A 260 -14.53 25.70 -28.56
C TYR A 260 -14.47 25.55 -27.03
N ALA A 261 -14.84 24.38 -26.52
CA ALA A 261 -14.70 24.06 -25.10
C ALA A 261 -13.74 22.87 -24.94
N MET A 262 -12.59 23.11 -24.29
CA MET A 262 -11.58 22.08 -24.04
C MET A 262 -11.65 21.56 -22.60
N SER A 263 -11.32 20.29 -22.42
CA SER A 263 -11.15 19.68 -21.08
C SER A 263 -10.09 18.59 -21.10
N GLU A 264 -9.47 18.37 -19.93
CA GLU A 264 -8.51 17.30 -19.68
C GLU A 264 -9.05 16.40 -18.56
N ILE A 265 -9.23 15.12 -18.84
CA ILE A 265 -9.66 14.11 -17.85
C ILE A 265 -8.45 13.25 -17.51
N LYS A 266 -8.03 13.24 -16.25
CA LYS A 266 -6.93 12.38 -15.79
C LYS A 266 -7.40 10.92 -15.72
N THR A 267 -6.65 10.02 -16.34
CA THR A 267 -6.89 8.57 -16.34
C THR A 267 -5.93 7.84 -15.41
N SER A 268 -4.69 8.34 -15.27
CA SER A 268 -3.70 7.82 -14.31
C SER A 268 -2.78 8.94 -13.80
N VAL A 269 -1.71 8.59 -13.08
CA VAL A 269 -0.64 9.51 -12.65
C VAL A 269 0.03 10.20 -13.85
N TYR A 270 0.13 9.51 -14.99
CA TYR A 270 0.83 9.96 -16.19
C TYR A 270 -0.03 9.96 -17.48
N SER A 271 -1.30 9.55 -17.40
CA SER A 271 -2.22 9.44 -18.55
C SER A 271 -3.40 10.40 -18.43
N VAL A 272 -3.72 11.11 -19.52
CA VAL A 272 -4.77 12.13 -19.62
C VAL A 272 -5.53 11.98 -20.95
N GLN A 273 -6.85 12.05 -20.91
CA GLN A 273 -7.69 12.19 -22.10
C GLN A 273 -7.98 13.69 -22.34
N MET A 274 -7.42 14.24 -23.43
CA MET A 274 -7.77 15.55 -23.97
C MET A 274 -9.10 15.47 -24.72
N ARG A 275 -9.97 16.46 -24.53
CA ARG A 275 -11.19 16.66 -25.32
C ARG A 275 -11.27 18.09 -25.86
N LEU A 276 -11.74 18.24 -27.09
CA LEU A 276 -12.14 19.50 -27.71
C LEU A 276 -13.58 19.36 -28.22
N VAL A 277 -14.51 20.06 -27.60
CA VAL A 277 -15.91 20.15 -28.05
C VAL A 277 -16.03 21.37 -28.97
N ILE A 278 -16.54 21.15 -30.19
CA ILE A 278 -16.85 22.19 -31.17
C ILE A 278 -18.38 22.32 -31.20
N MET A 279 -18.87 23.48 -30.75
CA MET A 279 -20.31 23.77 -30.62
C MET A 279 -20.91 24.20 -31.96
N ASN A 280 -22.13 23.77 -32.28
CA ASN A 280 -22.91 24.18 -33.47
C ASN A 280 -22.07 24.18 -34.77
N LEU A 281 -21.68 23.00 -35.23
CA LEU A 281 -20.72 22.77 -36.31
C LEU A 281 -21.10 23.47 -37.63
N GLN A 282 -20.17 24.23 -38.20
CA GLN A 282 -20.32 24.95 -39.46
C GLN A 282 -19.26 24.48 -40.47
N LYS A 283 -19.47 24.77 -41.77
CA LYS A 283 -18.57 24.32 -42.84
C LYS A 283 -17.13 24.87 -42.72
N GLN A 284 -16.95 26.00 -42.06
CA GLN A 284 -15.64 26.59 -41.73
C GLN A 284 -14.87 25.88 -40.59
N ASP A 285 -15.53 24.98 -39.87
CA ASP A 285 -14.94 24.16 -38.81
C ASP A 285 -14.51 22.78 -39.31
N LEU A 286 -14.70 22.48 -40.60
CA LEU A 286 -14.23 21.26 -41.22
C LEU A 286 -12.75 21.40 -41.60
N GLY A 287 -12.02 20.29 -41.63
CA GLY A 287 -10.57 20.25 -41.90
C GLY A 287 -9.78 19.49 -40.83
N GLY A 288 -8.45 19.63 -40.86
CA GLY A 288 -7.57 19.00 -39.87
C GLY A 288 -7.46 19.80 -38.56
N TYR A 289 -7.42 19.05 -37.46
CA TYR A 289 -7.17 19.48 -36.10
C TYR A 289 -5.97 18.68 -35.57
N LYS A 290 -5.13 19.32 -34.74
CA LYS A 290 -4.07 18.65 -34.00
C LYS A 290 -4.31 18.76 -32.50
N CYS A 291 -4.09 17.68 -31.78
CA CYS A 291 -3.82 17.70 -30.35
C CYS A 291 -2.31 17.59 -30.16
N ILE A 292 -1.71 18.50 -29.39
CA ILE A 292 -0.27 18.59 -29.18
C ILE A 292 0.01 18.51 -27.67
N SER A 293 1.01 17.74 -27.30
CA SER A 293 1.44 17.53 -25.92
C SER A 293 2.95 17.70 -25.81
N LYS A 294 3.41 18.53 -24.86
CA LYS A 294 4.83 18.86 -24.66
C LYS A 294 5.24 18.83 -23.20
N ASN A 295 6.31 18.13 -22.86
CA ASN A 295 6.94 18.15 -21.54
C ASN A 295 8.44 18.52 -21.64
N SER A 296 9.19 18.38 -20.55
CA SER A 296 10.63 18.69 -20.50
C SER A 296 11.54 17.68 -21.22
N ILE A 297 10.99 16.58 -21.72
CA ILE A 297 11.72 15.50 -22.41
C ILE A 297 11.49 15.58 -23.93
N GLY A 298 10.32 16.07 -24.37
CA GLY A 298 10.00 16.27 -25.78
C GLY A 298 8.53 16.63 -26.01
N ASP A 299 8.10 16.48 -27.25
CA ASP A 299 6.71 16.71 -27.69
C ASP A 299 6.21 15.61 -28.62
N ALA A 300 4.89 15.53 -28.77
CA ALA A 300 4.20 14.71 -29.75
C ALA A 300 2.86 15.36 -30.17
N GLU A 301 2.42 15.06 -31.39
CA GLU A 301 1.14 15.49 -31.94
C GLU A 301 0.29 14.31 -32.42
N GLY A 302 -1.03 14.50 -32.43
CA GLY A 302 -2.02 13.60 -33.02
C GLY A 302 -2.94 14.37 -33.95
N ASN A 303 -3.14 13.86 -35.17
CA ASN A 303 -3.93 14.51 -36.21
C ASN A 303 -5.35 13.90 -36.30
N ILE A 304 -6.37 14.75 -36.38
CA ILE A 304 -7.79 14.38 -36.56
C ILE A 304 -8.38 15.19 -37.71
N ARG A 305 -9.03 14.55 -38.68
CA ARG A 305 -9.74 15.21 -39.78
C ARG A 305 -11.24 15.20 -39.52
N LEU A 306 -11.84 16.40 -39.46
CA LEU A 306 -13.28 16.61 -39.27
C LEU A 306 -13.95 16.89 -40.62
N TYR A 307 -15.02 16.15 -40.95
CA TYR A 307 -15.78 16.27 -42.20
C TYR A 307 -17.30 16.32 -41.98
N ASP A 308 -18.03 16.92 -42.92
CA ASP A 308 -19.51 16.99 -42.90
C ASP A 308 -20.07 15.59 -43.12
N MET A 309 -21.00 15.15 -42.26
CA MET A 309 -21.73 13.89 -42.43
C MET A 309 -23.20 14.20 -42.70
N ASP A 310 -23.67 13.96 -43.93
CA ASP A 310 -25.09 14.02 -44.26
C ASP A 310 -25.88 13.02 -43.38
N LEU A 311 -26.88 13.53 -42.65
CA LEU A 311 -27.87 12.66 -42.00
C LEU A 311 -28.67 11.91 -43.08
N PRO A 312 -28.89 10.58 -42.93
CA PRO A 312 -29.70 9.81 -43.86
C PRO A 312 -31.11 10.41 -44.02
N LYS A 313 -31.35 11.05 -45.18
CA LYS A 313 -32.65 11.65 -45.50
C LYS A 313 -33.66 10.52 -45.68
N HIS A 314 -34.56 10.34 -44.72
CA HIS A 314 -35.72 9.46 -44.88
C HIS A 314 -36.49 9.87 -46.15
N SER A 315 -36.39 9.04 -47.18
CA SER A 315 -36.98 9.31 -48.47
C SER A 315 -38.49 9.15 -48.38
N LYS A 316 -39.21 10.28 -48.37
CA LYS A 316 -40.63 10.29 -48.71
C LYS A 316 -40.75 9.72 -50.14
N LYS A 317 -41.22 8.48 -50.27
CA LYS A 317 -41.52 7.90 -51.59
C LYS A 317 -42.49 8.80 -52.31
N HIS A 318 -42.09 9.31 -53.47
CA HIS A 318 -43.00 10.00 -54.38
C HIS A 318 -44.00 8.96 -54.91
N GLY A 319 -45.28 9.33 -55.00
CA GLY A 319 -46.35 8.39 -55.35
C GLY A 319 -46.32 7.95 -56.82
N ASP A 320 -46.94 6.80 -57.08
CA ASP A 320 -47.20 6.26 -58.42
C ASP A 320 -48.67 6.50 -58.82
N ARG A 321 -48.99 6.39 -60.11
CA ARG A 321 -50.34 6.51 -60.68
C ARG A 321 -50.52 5.53 -61.85
N ARG A 322 -51.31 4.47 -61.66
CA ARG A 322 -52.20 3.81 -62.65
C ARG A 322 -52.92 2.61 -62.05
N GLY A 323 -54.13 2.33 -62.56
CA GLY A 323 -54.68 0.96 -62.60
C GLY A 323 -55.46 0.52 -61.38
N ASP A 324 -56.69 1.01 -61.27
CA ASP A 324 -57.94 0.27 -61.03
C ASP A 324 -57.81 -1.24 -60.66
N ASP A 325 -58.33 -1.60 -59.49
CA ASP A 325 -59.41 -2.60 -59.37
C ASP A 325 -60.22 -2.33 -58.07
N ASP A 326 -61.45 -2.83 -57.98
CA ASP A 326 -62.41 -2.55 -56.90
C ASP A 326 -62.28 -3.50 -55.69
N THR A 327 -62.46 -2.98 -54.46
CA THR A 327 -63.36 -3.54 -53.42
C THR A 327 -63.40 -2.71 -52.13
N ASN A 328 -64.57 -2.68 -51.48
CA ASN A 328 -64.80 -2.09 -50.15
C ASN A 328 -64.55 -3.11 -49.03
N GLU A 329 -63.99 -2.69 -47.88
CA GLU A 329 -64.70 -2.74 -46.57
C GLU A 329 -63.92 -1.99 -45.44
N ALA A 330 -64.44 -1.99 -44.21
CA ALA A 330 -64.40 -0.85 -43.29
C ALA A 330 -63.47 -0.93 -42.04
N ILE A 331 -62.89 0.24 -41.69
CA ILE A 331 -62.76 0.88 -40.35
C ILE A 331 -62.11 0.12 -39.16
N GLY A 332 -61.11 0.77 -38.51
CA GLY A 332 -60.65 0.53 -37.12
C GLY A 332 -59.12 0.45 -36.97
N ASP A 333 -58.36 1.56 -36.90
CA ASP A 333 -58.06 2.47 -35.77
C ASP A 333 -57.10 1.91 -34.67
N ARG A 334 -56.00 2.66 -34.40
CA ARG A 334 -55.03 2.58 -33.26
C ARG A 334 -54.20 1.29 -33.02
N ASP A 335 -52.93 1.31 -32.58
CA ASP A 335 -51.94 2.39 -32.39
C ASP A 335 -50.49 1.84 -32.17
N HIS A 336 -49.48 2.72 -32.25
CA HIS A 336 -48.19 2.71 -31.53
C HIS A 336 -47.44 1.37 -31.22
N ARG A 337 -46.36 1.10 -31.98
CA ARG A 337 -44.94 1.30 -31.54
C ARG A 337 -43.91 0.75 -32.54
N LEU A 338 -42.95 1.59 -32.91
CA LEU A 338 -41.66 1.20 -33.51
C LEU A 338 -40.53 1.78 -32.66
N ASN A 339 -39.66 0.92 -32.12
CA ASN A 339 -38.48 1.33 -31.38
C ASN A 339 -37.25 0.63 -31.99
N HIS A 340 -36.35 1.40 -32.61
CA HIS A 340 -35.10 0.89 -33.14
C HIS A 340 -34.01 0.90 -32.06
N VAL A 341 -33.40 -0.25 -31.80
CA VAL A 341 -31.99 -0.32 -31.35
C VAL A 341 -31.32 -1.45 -32.14
N TYR A 342 -30.33 -1.12 -32.95
CA TYR A 342 -29.44 -2.09 -33.58
C TYR A 342 -28.01 -1.75 -33.18
N GLN A 343 -27.48 -2.47 -32.19
CA GLN A 343 -26.05 -2.45 -31.87
C GLN A 343 -25.40 -3.62 -32.61
N GLY A 344 -24.52 -3.31 -33.56
CA GLY A 344 -23.74 -4.32 -34.28
C GLY A 344 -22.64 -4.90 -33.42
N SER A 345 -22.93 -5.99 -32.70
CA SER A 345 -21.89 -6.79 -32.05
C SER A 345 -21.09 -7.58 -33.09
N LEU A 346 -19.77 -7.55 -33.00
CA LEU A 346 -18.89 -8.40 -33.80
C LEU A 346 -19.01 -9.86 -33.34
N ARG A 347 -19.35 -10.76 -34.26
CA ARG A 347 -19.27 -12.21 -34.02
C ARG A 347 -17.84 -12.67 -34.19
N GLU A 348 -17.26 -13.22 -33.14
CA GLU A 348 -16.09 -14.10 -33.27
C GLU A 348 -16.51 -15.43 -33.93
N ALA A 349 -15.60 -16.04 -34.68
CA ALA A 349 -15.85 -17.30 -35.37
C ALA A 349 -15.48 -18.49 -34.47
N GLY A 350 -16.47 -19.22 -33.98
CA GLY A 350 -16.26 -20.45 -33.22
C GLY A 350 -15.85 -21.61 -34.12
N SER A 351 -14.66 -22.17 -33.92
CA SER A 351 -14.23 -23.45 -34.49
C SER A 351 -14.55 -24.59 -33.52
N THR A 352 -15.45 -25.49 -33.90
CA THR A 352 -15.81 -26.69 -33.12
C THR A 352 -14.70 -27.73 -33.10
N LEU A 353 -14.42 -28.28 -31.92
CA LEU A 353 -13.78 -29.58 -31.72
C LEU A 353 -14.44 -30.27 -30.52
N GLU A 354 -14.89 -31.50 -30.71
CA GLU A 354 -15.52 -32.34 -29.67
C GLU A 354 -14.51 -33.35 -29.08
N PRO A 355 -14.82 -34.03 -27.96
CA PRO A 355 -13.81 -34.66 -27.11
C PRO A 355 -13.36 -36.04 -27.61
N PHE A 356 -12.24 -36.49 -27.04
CA PHE A 356 -11.85 -37.90 -26.99
C PHE A 356 -11.76 -38.36 -25.53
N LEU A 357 -12.12 -39.61 -25.27
CA LEU A 357 -12.10 -40.26 -23.96
C LEU A 357 -11.16 -41.48 -23.99
N ASP A 358 -10.48 -41.70 -22.85
CA ASP A 358 -9.94 -42.94 -22.26
C ASP A 358 -9.11 -42.46 -21.04
N GLY A 359 -9.02 -43.09 -19.86
CA GLY A 359 -9.45 -44.43 -19.40
C GLY A 359 -8.27 -45.42 -19.38
N ASP A 360 -7.93 -46.18 -18.32
CA ASP A 360 -8.13 -46.15 -16.84
C ASP A 360 -6.84 -46.85 -16.25
N ASP A 361 -6.55 -47.17 -14.97
CA ASP A 361 -7.12 -47.10 -13.59
C ASP A 361 -5.86 -47.11 -12.63
N ALA A 362 -5.77 -47.36 -11.30
CA ALA A 362 -6.70 -47.71 -10.22
C ALA A 362 -6.10 -47.38 -8.83
N SER A 363 -6.98 -47.08 -7.85
CA SER A 363 -6.78 -47.36 -6.40
C SER A 363 -5.68 -46.56 -5.63
N SER A 364 -5.67 -46.42 -4.30
CA SER A 364 -6.58 -46.87 -3.24
C SER A 364 -6.48 -46.00 -1.96
N SER A 365 -7.61 -45.73 -1.29
CA SER A 365 -7.74 -45.51 0.19
C SER A 365 -6.99 -44.32 0.87
N THR A 366 -7.47 -43.67 1.95
CA THR A 366 -8.62 -43.97 2.85
C THR A 366 -9.21 -42.68 3.48
N ASN A 367 -10.45 -42.79 3.95
CA ASN A 367 -11.25 -41.86 4.78
C ASN A 367 -10.49 -40.99 5.80
N HIS A 368 -11.05 -39.80 6.09
CA HIS A 368 -11.56 -39.49 7.44
C HIS A 368 -12.71 -38.45 7.39
N ILE A 369 -13.42 -38.27 8.51
CA ILE A 369 -14.80 -37.75 8.57
C ILE A 369 -14.89 -36.42 9.34
N LEU A 370 -15.73 -35.50 8.84
CA LEU A 370 -16.13 -34.22 9.44
C LEU A 370 -17.03 -34.40 10.69
N PRO A 371 -17.03 -33.47 11.67
CA PRO A 371 -17.98 -32.35 11.56
C PRO A 371 -17.56 -30.98 12.13
N SER A 372 -18.33 -29.98 11.69
CA SER A 372 -18.27 -28.53 11.91
C SER A 372 -18.63 -27.99 13.31
N ALA A 373 -17.96 -26.89 13.70
CA ALA A 373 -18.55 -25.67 14.29
C ALA A 373 -17.55 -24.51 14.05
N CYS A 374 -17.84 -23.35 13.46
CA CYS A 374 -19.00 -22.43 13.47
C CYS A 374 -19.11 -21.57 14.74
N CYS A 375 -18.64 -20.31 14.65
CA CYS A 375 -19.21 -19.18 15.38
C CYS A 375 -18.83 -17.84 14.69
N ILE A 376 -19.79 -16.92 14.53
CA ILE A 376 -19.61 -15.62 13.86
C ILE A 376 -20.14 -14.50 14.77
N LEU A 377 -19.26 -13.64 15.29
CA LEU A 377 -19.57 -12.41 16.03
C LEU A 377 -18.40 -11.42 15.87
N LEU A 378 -18.59 -10.09 15.80
CA LEU A 378 -19.77 -9.30 15.44
C LEU A 378 -19.29 -7.94 14.87
N ILE A 379 -20.20 -7.13 14.32
CA ILE A 379 -19.92 -5.85 13.66
C ILE A 379 -20.26 -4.67 14.59
N ALA A 380 -19.65 -3.52 14.31
CA ALA A 380 -19.98 -2.15 14.74
C ALA A 380 -19.47 -1.67 16.11
N PHE A 381 -18.72 -0.57 16.04
CA PHE A 381 -18.92 0.58 16.92
C PHE A 381 -18.96 1.84 16.05
N CYS A 382 -20.00 2.66 16.21
CA CYS A 382 -20.11 3.97 15.57
C CYS A 382 -20.63 4.99 16.58
N GLN A 383 -20.33 6.25 16.29
CA GLN A 383 -20.59 7.47 17.07
C GLN A 383 -21.93 7.48 17.82
N LEU A 384 -21.88 7.86 19.12
CA LEU A 384 -22.66 9.00 19.64
C LEU A 384 -22.29 9.33 21.09
N PHE A 385 -21.75 10.53 21.30
CA PHE A 385 -21.99 11.32 22.52
C PHE A 385 -21.84 12.80 22.18
N ALA A 386 -22.82 13.59 22.60
CA ALA A 386 -22.84 15.04 22.49
C ALA A 386 -23.63 15.60 23.69
N LEU A 387 -23.34 16.86 24.07
CA LEU A 387 -24.06 17.63 25.09
C LEU A 387 -24.02 17.04 26.52
N THR A 388 -22.98 17.40 27.26
CA THR A 388 -23.07 18.52 28.23
C THR A 388 -21.76 19.28 28.25
#